data_AF-A0A176FEB1-F1
#
_entry.id   AF-A0A176FEB1-F1
#
_cell.length_a   1.000
_cell.length_b   1.000
_cell.length_c   1.000
_cell.angle_alpha   90.00
_cell.angle_beta   90.00
_cell.angle_gamma   90.00
#
_symmetry.space_group_name_H-M   'P 1'
#
loop_
_entity.id
_entity.type
_entity.pdbx_description
1 polymer ?
#
loop_
_entity_poly.entity_id
_entity_poly.type
_entity_poly.pdbx_seq_one_letter_code
_entity_poly.pdbx_strand_id
1 'polypeptide(L)'
;MRVAVEICKLMDRNPEMSMSDLRRALPQTWSTPTMSPYCSDTEKYEVLDRIVEKLVSKAEDDEKFAGRSIKEVVTVNGARVILDNGSWGLVRASSNTPNLVVVCESAESDAEMRAIFDELDTVIRTEPSVGDYDQKI
;
A
#
# COMPACT_ATOMS: atom_id res chain seq x y z
N MET A 1 26.14 -1.35 10.57
CA MET A 1 27.09 -0.23 10.44
C MET A 1 27.28 0.30 9.02
N ARG A 2 27.27 -0.53 7.95
CA ARG A 2 27.53 -0.06 6.58
C ARG A 2 26.54 1.01 6.06
N VAL A 3 25.24 0.89 6.37
CA VAL A 3 24.23 1.90 5.99
C VAL A 3 24.52 3.28 6.59
N ALA A 4 24.92 3.32 7.87
CA ALA A 4 25.29 4.57 8.53
C ALA A 4 26.46 5.28 7.83
N VAL A 5 27.47 4.51 7.37
CA VAL A 5 28.59 5.06 6.59
C VAL A 5 28.12 5.65 5.27
N GLU A 6 27.18 5.00 4.57
CA GLU A 6 26.65 5.54 3.30
C GLU A 6 25.79 6.80 3.53
N ILE A 7 25.04 6.89 4.63
CA ILE A 7 24.35 8.12 5.03
C ILE A 7 25.38 9.23 5.30
N CYS A 8 26.47 8.94 6.02
CA CYS A 8 27.53 9.92 6.24
C CYS A 8 28.15 10.40 4.92
N LYS A 9 28.39 9.50 3.95
CA LYS A 9 28.89 9.87 2.61
C LYS A 9 27.88 10.71 1.82
N LEU A 10 26.57 10.42 1.94
CA LEU A 10 25.52 11.24 1.34
C LEU A 10 25.57 12.65 1.91
N MET A 11 25.71 12.78 3.23
CA MET A 11 25.81 14.08 3.91
C MET A 11 27.09 14.84 3.53
N ASP A 12 28.22 14.15 3.44
CA ASP A 12 29.50 14.73 3.02
C ASP A 12 29.43 15.32 1.59
N ARG A 13 28.62 14.71 0.71
CA ARG A 13 28.35 15.22 -0.64
C ARG A 13 27.35 16.38 -0.70
N ASN A 14 26.64 16.65 0.39
CA ASN A 14 25.61 17.70 0.49
C ASN A 14 25.89 18.61 1.70
N PRO A 15 27.05 19.29 1.77
CA PRO A 15 27.50 20.00 2.98
C PRO A 15 26.61 21.18 3.38
N GLU A 16 25.85 21.75 2.44
CA GLU A 16 24.96 22.90 2.66
C GLU A 16 23.54 22.49 3.09
N MET A 17 23.23 21.18 3.12
CA MET A 17 21.88 20.68 3.41
C MET A 17 21.90 19.78 4.65
N SER A 18 20.93 19.98 5.54
CA SER A 18 20.66 19.02 6.62
C SER A 18 19.95 17.77 6.08
N MET A 19 19.97 16.68 6.85
CA MET A 19 19.15 15.49 6.57
C MET A 19 17.66 15.83 6.40
N SER A 20 17.17 16.82 7.16
CA SER A 20 15.79 17.29 7.07
C SER A 20 15.52 18.04 5.77
N ASP A 21 16.50 18.80 5.25
CA ASP A 21 16.39 19.46 3.94
C ASP A 21 16.34 18.44 2.81
N LEU A 22 17.23 17.44 2.85
CA LEU A 22 17.24 16.34 1.87
C LEU A 22 15.91 15.58 1.87
N ARG A 23 15.33 15.32 3.04
CA ARG A 23 13.99 14.71 3.15
C ARG A 23 12.91 15.59 2.54
N ARG A 24 12.92 16.90 2.84
CA ARG A 24 11.94 17.87 2.33
C ARG A 24 12.07 18.12 0.82
N ALA A 25 13.22 17.83 0.23
CA ALA A 25 13.45 17.92 -1.21
C ALA A 25 12.83 16.75 -2.00
N LEU A 26 12.45 15.66 -1.34
CA LEU A 26 11.76 14.55 -1.99
C LEU A 26 10.31 14.94 -2.34
N PRO A 27 9.72 14.35 -3.40
CA PRO A 27 8.31 14.50 -3.68
C PRO A 27 7.47 14.11 -2.46
N GLN A 28 6.49 14.95 -2.12
CA GLN A 28 5.56 14.65 -1.05
C GLN A 28 4.56 13.58 -1.50
N THR A 29 4.31 12.60 -0.62
CA THR A 29 3.24 11.63 -0.75
C THR A 29 2.39 11.63 0.53
N TRP A 30 1.16 11.11 0.43
CA TRP A 30 0.26 10.88 1.55
C TRP A 30 0.12 9.38 1.73
N SER A 31 0.57 8.84 2.86
CA SER A 31 0.56 7.41 3.11
C SER A 31 -0.17 7.07 4.41
N THR A 32 -0.82 5.90 4.41
CA THR A 32 -1.44 5.36 5.61
C THR A 32 -0.39 4.83 6.58
N PRO A 33 -0.67 4.76 7.90
CA PRO A 33 -0.01 3.77 8.73
C PRO A 33 -0.29 2.36 8.17
N THR A 34 0.50 1.38 8.59
CA THR A 34 0.23 -0.03 8.26
C THR A 34 -1.02 -0.50 8.99
N MET A 35 -2.06 -0.89 8.26
CA MET A 35 -3.32 -1.38 8.83
C MET A 35 -3.40 -2.90 8.66
N SER A 36 -3.80 -3.62 9.70
CA SER A 36 -3.70 -5.08 9.76
C SER A 36 -5.05 -5.70 10.15
N PRO A 37 -5.96 -5.96 9.19
CA PRO A 37 -7.19 -6.66 9.50
C PRO A 37 -6.91 -8.12 9.81
N TYR A 38 -7.59 -8.64 10.83
CA TYR A 38 -7.43 -10.03 11.25
C TYR A 38 -7.80 -10.99 10.12
N CYS A 39 -6.98 -12.01 9.90
CA CYS A 39 -7.32 -13.14 9.02
C CYS A 39 -6.50 -14.36 9.46
N SER A 40 -7.18 -15.47 9.75
CA SER A 40 -6.55 -16.65 10.34
C SER A 40 -5.36 -17.15 9.51
N ASP A 41 -4.30 -17.66 10.17
CA ASP A 41 -3.13 -18.19 9.46
C ASP A 41 -3.48 -19.34 8.52
N THR A 42 -4.55 -20.08 8.83
CA THR A 42 -5.04 -21.22 8.05
C THR A 42 -5.78 -20.82 6.78
N GLU A 43 -6.30 -19.59 6.70
CA GLU A 43 -7.15 -19.15 5.57
C GLU A 43 -6.58 -17.95 4.80
N LYS A 44 -5.70 -17.15 5.43
CA LYS A 44 -5.28 -15.83 4.90
C LYS A 44 -4.70 -15.86 3.49
N TYR A 45 -4.06 -16.96 3.09
CA TYR A 45 -3.48 -17.08 1.75
C TYR A 45 -4.56 -17.34 0.70
N GLU A 46 -5.49 -18.27 0.96
CA GLU A 46 -6.62 -18.52 0.06
C GLU A 46 -7.56 -17.32 -0.04
N VAL A 47 -7.78 -16.62 1.09
CA VAL A 47 -8.50 -15.34 1.13
C VAL A 47 -7.80 -14.29 0.29
N LEU A 48 -6.47 -14.17 0.43
CA LEU A 48 -5.67 -13.22 -0.34
C LEU A 48 -5.73 -13.53 -1.85
N ASP A 49 -5.66 -14.79 -2.25
CA ASP A 49 -5.74 -15.19 -3.67
C ASP A 49 -7.05 -14.73 -4.30
N ARG A 50 -8.19 -14.90 -3.61
CA ARG A 50 -9.49 -14.41 -4.08
C ARG A 50 -9.56 -12.88 -4.14
N ILE A 51 -8.93 -12.18 -3.20
CA ILE A 51 -8.83 -10.71 -3.24
C ILE A 51 -7.99 -10.27 -4.44
N VAL A 52 -6.86 -10.93 -4.69
CA VAL A 52 -5.98 -10.68 -5.84
C VAL A 52 -6.76 -10.87 -7.13
N GLU A 53 -7.48 -11.98 -7.30
CA GLU A 53 -8.32 -12.25 -8.48
C GLU A 53 -9.34 -11.14 -8.72
N LYS A 54 -10.04 -10.68 -7.68
CA LYS A 54 -11.02 -9.56 -7.78
C LYS A 54 -10.36 -8.26 -8.25
N LEU A 55 -9.18 -7.93 -7.71
CA LEU A 55 -8.45 -6.71 -8.09
C LEU A 55 -7.90 -6.79 -9.51
N VAL A 56 -7.45 -7.97 -9.94
CA VAL A 56 -7.02 -8.22 -11.32
C VAL A 56 -8.20 -8.10 -12.28
N SER A 57 -9.35 -8.71 -11.98
CA SER A 57 -10.57 -8.57 -12.80
C SER A 57 -10.97 -7.11 -12.97
N LYS A 58 -10.99 -6.32 -11.89
CA LYS A 58 -11.27 -4.88 -11.96
C LYS A 58 -10.35 -4.14 -12.94
N ALA A 59 -9.06 -4.50 -12.95
CA ALA A 59 -8.10 -3.92 -13.87
C ALA A 59 -8.31 -4.38 -15.32
N GLU A 60 -8.63 -5.65 -15.54
CA GLU A 60 -8.93 -6.21 -16.87
C GLU A 60 -10.22 -5.64 -17.47
N ASP A 61 -11.20 -5.32 -16.62
CA ASP A 61 -12.48 -4.72 -16.98
C ASP A 61 -12.41 -3.18 -17.17
N ASP A 62 -11.20 -2.59 -17.10
CA ASP A 62 -10.94 -1.14 -17.15
C ASP A 62 -11.77 -0.34 -16.12
N GLU A 63 -12.09 -0.96 -14.97
CA GLU A 63 -12.81 -0.28 -13.89
C GLU A 63 -11.96 0.84 -13.29
N LYS A 64 -12.65 1.85 -12.76
CA LYS A 64 -12.00 2.89 -11.98
C LYS A 64 -11.75 2.41 -10.56
N PHE A 65 -10.60 2.78 -10.01
CA PHE A 65 -10.22 2.52 -8.63
C PHE A 65 -9.97 3.87 -7.95
N ALA A 66 -10.77 4.22 -6.94
CA ALA A 66 -10.76 5.56 -6.33
C ALA A 66 -10.90 6.71 -7.35
N GLY A 67 -11.72 6.49 -8.40
CA GLY A 67 -11.93 7.47 -9.48
C GLY A 67 -10.80 7.55 -10.53
N ARG A 68 -9.75 6.74 -10.40
CA ARG A 68 -8.57 6.71 -11.29
C ARG A 68 -8.56 5.45 -12.15
N SER A 69 -7.88 5.49 -13.29
CA SER A 69 -7.59 4.26 -14.04
C SER A 69 -6.53 3.43 -13.32
N ILE A 70 -6.73 2.11 -13.29
CA ILE A 70 -5.71 1.16 -12.86
C ILE A 70 -4.67 1.06 -13.97
N LYS A 71 -3.41 1.35 -13.64
CA LYS A 71 -2.27 1.19 -14.56
C LYS A 71 -1.80 -0.26 -14.61
N GLU A 72 -1.64 -0.89 -13.45
CA GLU A 72 -1.24 -2.29 -13.32
C GLU A 72 -1.56 -2.83 -11.92
N VAL A 73 -1.70 -4.15 -11.80
CA VAL A 73 -1.78 -4.86 -10.53
C VAL A 73 -0.58 -5.79 -10.41
N VAL A 74 0.32 -5.50 -9.46
CA VAL A 74 1.52 -6.33 -9.22
C VAL A 74 1.18 -7.40 -8.19
N THR A 75 1.28 -8.67 -8.59
CA THR A 75 0.80 -9.82 -7.82
C THR A 75 1.89 -10.65 -7.13
N VAL A 76 3.13 -10.14 -7.06
CA VAL A 76 4.29 -10.89 -6.53
C VAL A 76 4.18 -11.21 -5.04
N ASN A 77 3.53 -10.35 -4.25
CA ASN A 77 3.37 -10.53 -2.80
C ASN A 77 2.05 -9.89 -2.35
N GLY A 78 0.95 -10.60 -2.58
CA GLY A 78 -0.39 -10.03 -2.54
C GLY A 78 -0.68 -9.17 -3.78
N ALA A 79 -1.56 -8.20 -3.67
CA ALA A 79 -1.89 -7.29 -4.77
C ALA A 79 -1.47 -5.86 -4.43
N ARG A 80 -0.62 -5.28 -5.28
CA ARG A 80 -0.38 -3.83 -5.33
C ARG A 80 -1.07 -3.26 -6.57
N VAL A 81 -2.16 -2.53 -6.38
CA VAL A 81 -2.85 -1.79 -7.43
C VAL A 81 -2.16 -0.45 -7.61
N ILE A 82 -1.62 -0.19 -8.80
CA ILE A 82 -0.93 1.05 -9.16
C ILE A 82 -1.83 1.83 -10.10
N LEU A 83 -2.04 3.11 -9.79
CA LEU A 83 -2.90 4.02 -10.55
C LEU A 83 -2.10 4.83 -11.57
N ASP A 84 -2.80 5.47 -12.51
CA ASP A 84 -2.20 6.25 -13.60
C ASP A 84 -1.26 7.38 -13.15
N ASN A 85 -1.50 7.97 -11.98
CA ASN A 85 -0.68 9.02 -11.38
C ASN A 85 0.46 8.51 -10.47
N GLY A 86 0.61 7.19 -10.34
CA GLY A 86 1.62 6.56 -9.49
C GLY A 86 1.20 6.33 -8.04
N SER A 87 0.02 6.79 -7.63
CA SER A 87 -0.62 6.40 -6.36
C SER A 87 -0.91 4.89 -6.36
N TRP A 88 -0.98 4.27 -5.18
CA TRP A 88 -1.17 2.83 -5.07
C TRP A 88 -1.82 2.38 -3.77
N GLY A 89 -2.49 1.22 -3.84
CA GLY A 89 -2.99 0.46 -2.69
C GLY A 89 -2.36 -0.93 -2.66
N LEU A 90 -2.05 -1.45 -1.47
CA LEU A 90 -1.46 -2.77 -1.26
C LEU A 90 -2.30 -3.56 -0.27
N VAL A 91 -2.56 -4.82 -0.60
CA VAL A 91 -3.00 -5.85 0.35
C VAL A 91 -2.11 -7.08 0.20
N ARG A 92 -1.62 -7.62 1.33
CA ARG A 92 -0.83 -8.85 1.37
C ARG A 92 -1.07 -9.64 2.65
N ALA A 93 -0.67 -10.90 2.69
CA ALA A 93 -0.64 -11.67 3.92
C ALA A 93 0.59 -11.26 4.78
N SER A 94 0.38 -11.12 6.10
CA SER A 94 1.51 -11.04 7.03
C SER A 94 2.21 -12.39 7.11
N SER A 95 3.54 -12.41 7.12
CA SER A 95 4.31 -13.66 7.26
C SER A 95 4.45 -14.11 8.72
N ASN A 96 4.16 -13.23 9.69
CA ASN A 96 4.49 -13.44 11.10
C ASN A 96 3.27 -13.44 12.02
N THR A 97 2.12 -12.98 11.54
CA THR A 97 0.90 -12.80 12.35
C THR A 97 -0.34 -13.24 11.56
N PRO A 98 -1.45 -13.59 12.23
CA PRO A 98 -2.72 -13.93 11.60
C PRO A 98 -3.47 -12.67 11.15
N ASN A 99 -2.83 -11.85 10.30
CA ASN A 99 -3.40 -10.64 9.74
C ASN A 99 -3.08 -10.53 8.25
N LEU A 100 -3.92 -9.83 7.51
CA LEU A 100 -3.49 -9.18 6.27
C LEU A 100 -2.74 -7.88 6.62
N VAL A 101 -2.11 -7.28 5.62
CA VAL A 101 -1.38 -6.03 5.72
C VAL A 101 -1.85 -5.13 4.59
N VAL A 102 -2.36 -3.96 4.96
CA VAL A 102 -2.92 -2.96 4.05
C VAL A 102 -2.14 -1.65 4.20
N VAL A 103 -1.69 -1.11 3.07
CA VAL A 103 -1.01 0.20 2.99
C VAL A 103 -1.45 0.90 1.72
N CYS A 104 -1.79 2.18 1.82
CA CYS A 104 -2.11 3.01 0.66
C CYS A 104 -1.20 4.24 0.61
N GLU A 105 -0.89 4.71 -0.59
CA GLU A 105 -0.15 5.94 -0.83
C GLU A 105 -0.78 6.72 -1.99
N SER A 106 -0.93 8.02 -1.81
CA SER A 106 -1.30 8.96 -2.87
C SER A 106 -0.14 9.91 -3.16
N ALA A 107 0.07 10.20 -4.44
CA ALA A 107 0.96 11.26 -4.93
C ALA A 107 0.28 12.63 -5.01
N GLU A 108 -1.03 12.72 -4.75
CA GLU A 108 -1.83 13.94 -4.96
C GLU A 108 -2.45 14.53 -3.69
N SER A 109 -3.10 13.72 -2.84
CA SER A 109 -3.78 14.25 -1.66
C SER A 109 -4.14 13.19 -0.60
N ASP A 110 -4.42 13.66 0.62
CA ASP A 110 -4.99 12.84 1.69
C ASP A 110 -6.36 12.26 1.30
N ALA A 111 -7.17 13.04 0.58
CA ALA A 111 -8.50 12.62 0.14
C ALA A 111 -8.42 11.46 -0.88
N GLU A 112 -7.48 11.51 -1.83
CA GLU A 112 -7.25 10.40 -2.75
C GLU A 112 -6.74 9.17 -2.00
N MET A 113 -5.79 9.34 -1.07
CA MET A 113 -5.30 8.22 -0.25
C MET A 113 -6.43 7.51 0.50
N ARG A 114 -7.37 8.27 1.10
CA ARG A 114 -8.56 7.73 1.76
C ARG A 114 -9.49 7.02 0.78
N ALA A 115 -9.72 7.57 -0.40
CA ALA A 115 -10.52 6.95 -1.44
C ALA A 115 -9.92 5.63 -1.94
N ILE A 116 -8.58 5.55 -2.09
CA ILE A 116 -7.85 4.32 -2.42
C ILE A 116 -8.08 3.27 -1.33
N PHE A 117 -7.98 3.68 -0.08
CA PHE A 117 -8.23 2.79 1.04
C PHE A 117 -9.69 2.29 1.09
N ASP A 118 -10.67 3.17 0.91
CA ASP A 118 -12.09 2.79 0.94
C ASP A 118 -12.45 1.81 -0.18
N GLU A 119 -11.91 2.01 -1.39
CA GLU A 119 -12.10 1.06 -2.51
C GLU A 119 -11.43 -0.28 -2.21
N LEU A 120 -10.21 -0.27 -1.68
CA LEU A 120 -9.49 -1.49 -1.31
C LEU A 120 -10.20 -2.24 -0.17
N ASP A 121 -10.65 -1.52 0.86
CA ASP A 121 -11.41 -2.08 1.98
C ASP A 121 -12.74 -2.67 1.50
N THR A 122 -13.41 -2.03 0.54
CA THR A 122 -14.63 -2.58 -0.08
C THR A 122 -14.37 -3.95 -0.69
N VAL A 123 -13.26 -4.13 -1.42
CA VAL A 123 -12.88 -5.44 -1.98
C VAL A 123 -12.51 -6.43 -0.87
N ILE A 124 -11.69 -6.02 0.11
CA ILE A 124 -11.28 -6.88 1.23
C ILE A 124 -12.49 -7.39 2.02
N ARG A 125 -13.48 -6.52 2.28
CA ARG A 125 -14.68 -6.83 3.05
C ARG A 125 -15.66 -7.75 2.34
N THR A 126 -15.45 -8.05 1.06
CA THR A 126 -16.18 -9.14 0.39
C THR A 126 -15.79 -10.52 0.91
N GLU A 127 -14.67 -10.65 1.63
CA GLU A 127 -14.21 -11.89 2.24
C GLU A 127 -14.66 -11.98 3.72
N PRO A 128 -15.57 -12.90 4.07
CA PRO A 128 -16.15 -12.96 5.42
C PRO A 128 -15.15 -13.41 6.51
N SER A 129 -14.05 -14.07 6.12
CA SER A 129 -12.97 -14.47 7.04
C SER A 129 -12.05 -13.32 7.46
N VAL A 130 -12.23 -12.11 6.89
CA VAL A 130 -11.47 -10.93 7.27
C VAL A 130 -12.17 -10.19 8.41
N GLY A 131 -11.54 -10.21 9.58
CA GLY A 131 -12.02 -9.58 10.80
C GLY A 131 -11.70 -8.08 10.90
N ASP A 132 -11.71 -7.57 12.12
CA ASP A 132 -11.49 -6.15 12.39
C ASP A 132 -10.04 -5.73 12.14
N TYR A 133 -9.86 -4.45 11.82
CA TYR A 133 -8.54 -3.81 11.76
C TYR A 133 -8.01 -3.52 13.16
N ASP A 134 -6.70 -3.64 13.33
CA ASP A 134 -5.97 -3.13 14.49
C ASP A 134 -6.04 -1.60 14.61
N GLN A 135 -6.06 -0.91 13.47
CA GLN A 135 -6.24 0.53 13.35
C GLN A 135 -6.82 0.91 11.97
N LYS A 136 -7.53 2.03 11.90
CA LYS A 136 -8.12 2.56 10.65
C LYS A 136 -7.93 4.07 10.59
N ILE A 137 -7.76 4.60 9.38
CA ILE A 137 -7.52 6.02 9.09
C ILE A 137 -8.81 6.84 8.97
#